data_AF-A0A3B9SS59-F1
#
_entry.id   AF-A0A3B9SS59-F1
#
_cell.length_a   1.000
_cell.length_b   1.000
_cell.length_c   1.000
_cell.angle_alpha   90.00
_cell.angle_beta   90.00
_cell.angle_gamma   90.00
#
_symmetry.space_group_name_H-M   'P 1'
#
loop_
_entity.id
_entity.type
_entity.pdbx_description
1 polymer ?
#
loop_
_entity_poly.entity_id
_entity_poly.type
_entity_poly.pdbx_seq_one_letter_code
_entity_poly.pdbx_strand_id
1 'polypeptide(L)'
;MLERCTNLEDCERILSVEAEKVTFLGQVELSVGDIEKLGVLIRDQIRQDIRQCMQFLKNQAPTCLAMFLVGQGIWGYREGNYWAAVAEATGLLDDVSWQLRWGEFFLDYLRRKGLPQFDLEVESEGSRRYVTPILLHGGIPQKCLSEFFSRIVTSMIGEDVVEEDDVRDRLFSFREQEAKKRNLQAEIRALEKKEEELLANLRNLDSVRELKERTEELAAKAVGVEEWDDLPEDCGSFLKTKEAELEKVRRQIID
;
A
#
# COMPACT_ATOMS: atom_id res chain seq x y z
N MET A 1 -1.92 28.30 -17.15
CA MET A 1 -1.57 29.51 -16.34
C MET A 1 -0.06 29.77 -16.27
N LEU A 2 0.75 28.72 -16.07
CA LEU A 2 2.18 28.77 -15.75
C LEU A 2 3.06 28.62 -17.00
N GLU A 3 2.49 28.70 -18.21
CA GLU A 3 3.16 28.46 -19.49
C GLU A 3 4.45 29.28 -19.66
N ARG A 4 4.46 30.53 -19.19
CA ARG A 4 5.60 31.46 -19.31
C ARG A 4 6.61 31.41 -18.15
N CYS A 5 6.29 30.71 -17.06
CA CYS A 5 7.21 30.60 -15.92
C CYS A 5 8.43 29.75 -16.29
N THR A 6 9.63 30.16 -15.89
CA THR A 6 10.85 29.41 -16.20
C THR A 6 11.38 28.62 -15.01
N ASN A 7 11.02 29.05 -13.79
CA ASN A 7 11.46 28.47 -12.54
C ASN A 7 10.34 28.49 -11.49
N LEU A 8 10.60 27.92 -10.32
CA LEU A 8 9.62 27.83 -9.23
C LEU A 8 9.30 29.19 -8.59
N GLU A 9 10.20 30.16 -8.63
CA GLU A 9 9.97 31.51 -8.08
C GLU A 9 8.97 32.29 -8.96
N ASP A 10 9.09 32.16 -10.29
CA ASP A 10 8.12 32.70 -11.25
C ASP A 10 6.72 32.14 -11.00
N CYS A 11 6.64 30.82 -10.79
CA CYS A 11 5.39 30.14 -10.46
C CYS A 11 4.84 30.64 -9.11
N GLU A 12 5.69 30.74 -8.08
CA GLU A 12 5.27 31.14 -6.73
C GLU A 12 4.65 32.53 -6.75
N ARG A 13 5.26 33.48 -7.47
CA ARG A 13 4.75 34.85 -7.58
C ARG A 13 3.35 34.92 -8.20
N ILE A 14 3.05 34.04 -9.15
CA ILE A 14 1.72 33.98 -9.77
C ILE A 14 0.74 33.25 -8.85
N LEU A 15 1.11 32.06 -8.38
CA LEU A 15 0.22 31.20 -7.61
C LEU A 15 -0.12 31.79 -6.24
N SER A 16 0.81 32.50 -5.59
CA SER A 16 0.54 33.17 -4.31
C SER A 16 -0.59 34.19 -4.40
N VAL A 17 -0.62 34.98 -5.49
CA VAL A 17 -1.68 35.97 -5.75
C VAL A 17 -3.02 35.29 -6.05
N GLU A 18 -3.03 34.20 -6.80
CA GLU A 18 -4.26 33.47 -7.09
C GLU A 18 -4.79 32.70 -5.88
N ALA A 19 -3.91 32.13 -5.06
CA ALA A 19 -4.27 31.40 -3.85
C ALA A 19 -4.92 32.30 -2.79
N GLU A 20 -4.62 33.60 -2.76
CA GLU A 20 -5.24 34.56 -1.84
C GLU A 20 -6.70 34.89 -2.20
N LYS A 21 -7.13 34.58 -3.42
CA LYS A 21 -8.50 34.87 -3.90
C LYS A 21 -9.48 33.74 -3.63
N VAL A 22 -9.01 32.59 -3.14
CA VAL A 22 -9.79 31.37 -3.03
C VAL A 22 -9.83 30.86 -1.60
N THR A 23 -10.86 30.07 -1.28
CA THR A 23 -10.98 29.39 0.02
C THR A 23 -10.43 27.97 -0.03
N PHE A 24 -10.61 27.29 -1.17
CA PHE A 24 -10.04 25.98 -1.43
C PHE A 24 -9.04 26.08 -2.56
N LEU A 25 -7.85 25.51 -2.38
CA LEU A 25 -6.75 25.67 -3.34
C LEU A 25 -7.11 25.14 -4.74
N GLY A 26 -7.95 24.11 -4.83
CA GLY A 26 -8.44 23.55 -6.10
C GLY A 26 -9.38 24.47 -6.89
N GLN A 27 -9.82 25.60 -6.31
CA GLN A 27 -10.59 26.62 -7.04
C GLN A 27 -9.71 27.46 -7.98
N VAL A 28 -8.38 27.43 -7.80
CA VAL A 28 -7.48 28.03 -8.79
C VAL A 28 -7.39 27.06 -9.97
N GLU A 29 -7.83 27.53 -11.14
CA GLU A 29 -7.90 26.73 -12.36
C GLU A 29 -6.48 26.45 -12.92
N LEU A 30 -5.90 25.33 -12.49
CA LEU A 30 -4.67 24.79 -13.03
C LEU A 30 -4.95 23.60 -13.95
N SER A 31 -4.45 23.71 -15.18
CA SER A 31 -4.51 22.62 -16.15
C SER A 31 -3.57 21.47 -15.74
N VAL A 32 -3.78 20.29 -16.33
CA VAL A 32 -2.84 19.15 -16.19
C VAL A 32 -1.42 19.58 -16.55
N GLY A 33 -1.25 20.36 -17.63
CA GLY A 33 0.06 20.86 -18.06
C GLY A 33 0.72 21.80 -17.07
N ASP A 34 -0.06 22.60 -16.33
CA ASP A 34 0.47 23.45 -15.24
C ASP A 34 1.02 22.59 -14.08
N ILE A 35 0.28 21.54 -13.71
CA ILE A 35 0.69 20.61 -12.63
C ILE A 35 1.89 19.76 -13.05
N GLU A 36 1.92 19.28 -14.30
CA GLU A 36 3.08 18.58 -14.87
C GLU A 36 4.31 19.47 -14.86
N LYS A 37 4.18 20.74 -15.25
CA LYS A 37 5.27 21.71 -15.22
C LYS A 37 5.82 21.93 -13.82
N LEU A 38 4.95 22.10 -12.81
CA LEU A 38 5.37 22.17 -11.41
C LEU A 38 6.13 20.90 -10.99
N GLY A 39 5.62 19.72 -11.36
CA GLY A 39 6.28 18.44 -11.09
C GLY A 39 7.69 18.35 -11.70
N VAL A 40 7.85 18.77 -12.96
CA VAL A 40 9.15 18.82 -13.65
C VAL A 40 10.12 19.74 -12.92
N LEU A 41 9.70 20.98 -12.61
CA LEU A 41 10.56 21.95 -11.93
C LEU A 41 10.98 21.49 -10.53
N ILE A 42 10.05 20.89 -9.78
CA ILE A 42 10.35 20.30 -8.46
C ILE A 42 11.34 19.14 -8.60
N ARG A 43 11.11 18.23 -9.55
CA ARG A 43 11.98 17.08 -9.81
C ARG A 43 13.40 17.51 -10.18
N ASP A 44 13.54 18.52 -11.04
CA ASP A 44 14.85 19.00 -11.47
C ASP A 44 15.63 19.63 -10.30
N GLN A 45 14.94 20.29 -9.36
CA GLN A 45 15.54 20.78 -8.11
C GLN A 45 15.93 19.64 -7.16
N ILE A 46 15.09 18.60 -7.04
CA ILE A 46 15.35 17.39 -6.22
C ILE A 46 16.60 16.66 -6.71
N ARG A 47 16.78 16.54 -8.04
CA ARG A 47 17.94 15.87 -8.65
C ARG A 47 19.27 16.53 -8.31
N GLN A 48 19.27 17.83 -8.02
CA GLN A 48 20.47 18.56 -7.62
C GLN A 48 20.78 18.32 -6.14
N ASP A 49 19.82 18.60 -5.25
CA ASP A 49 19.93 18.38 -3.81
C ASP A 49 18.54 18.30 -3.16
N ILE A 50 18.18 17.11 -2.67
CA ILE A 50 16.91 16.85 -1.99
C ILE A 50 16.73 17.74 -0.75
N ARG A 51 17.77 17.91 0.07
CA ARG A 51 17.67 18.66 1.34
C ARG A 51 17.50 20.15 1.05
N GLN A 52 18.27 20.68 0.11
CA GLN A 52 18.17 22.09 -0.29
C GLN A 52 16.81 22.36 -0.97
N CYS A 53 16.37 21.48 -1.88
CA CYS A 53 15.06 21.57 -2.51
C CYS A 53 13.94 21.67 -1.48
N MET A 54 14.00 20.84 -0.43
CA MET A 54 13.00 20.87 0.64
C MET A 54 12.97 22.19 1.41
N GLN A 55 14.13 22.79 1.68
CA GLN A 55 14.18 24.10 2.32
C GLN A 55 13.67 25.20 1.39
N PHE A 56 14.04 25.13 0.11
CA PHE A 56 13.60 26.06 -0.92
C PHE A 56 12.07 26.02 -1.09
N LEU A 57 11.46 24.85 -1.24
CA LEU A 57 10.01 24.71 -1.37
C LEU A 57 9.28 25.22 -0.12
N LYS A 58 9.81 25.01 1.08
CA LYS A 58 9.16 25.50 2.30
C LYS A 58 9.25 27.02 2.49
N ASN A 59 10.33 27.63 2.03
CA ASN A 59 10.65 29.02 2.36
C ASN A 59 10.45 30.00 1.20
N GLN A 60 10.69 29.55 -0.03
CA GLN A 60 10.70 30.39 -1.23
C GLN A 60 9.62 30.02 -2.25
N ALA A 61 9.16 28.76 -2.28
CA ALA A 61 8.07 28.33 -3.16
C ALA A 61 6.96 27.52 -2.44
N PRO A 62 6.41 28.00 -1.31
CA PRO A 62 5.45 27.23 -0.52
C PRO A 62 4.10 27.06 -1.22
N THR A 63 3.62 28.07 -1.94
CA THR A 63 2.35 27.97 -2.67
C THR A 63 2.48 27.02 -3.85
N CYS A 64 3.61 27.01 -4.57
CA CYS A 64 3.92 26.01 -5.59
C CYS A 64 3.78 24.59 -5.06
N LEU A 65 4.37 24.29 -3.88
CA LEU A 65 4.28 22.96 -3.29
C LEU A 65 2.84 22.62 -2.88
N ALA A 66 2.12 23.54 -2.25
CA ALA A 66 0.72 23.32 -1.84
C ALA A 66 -0.21 23.08 -3.05
N MET A 67 -0.09 23.91 -4.08
CA MET A 67 -0.86 23.80 -5.32
C MET A 67 -0.52 22.55 -6.12
N PHE A 68 0.76 22.16 -6.14
CA PHE A 68 1.19 20.91 -6.75
C PHE A 68 0.56 19.70 -6.04
N LEU A 69 0.59 19.66 -4.70
CA LEU A 69 -0.01 18.58 -3.92
C LEU A 69 -1.53 18.45 -4.20
N VAL A 70 -2.25 19.57 -4.19
CA VAL A 70 -3.69 19.60 -4.49
C VAL A 70 -3.96 19.20 -5.94
N GLY A 71 -3.17 19.70 -6.90
CA GLY A 71 -3.26 19.34 -8.30
C GLY A 71 -3.03 17.85 -8.56
N GLN A 72 -2.10 17.21 -7.84
CA GLN A 72 -1.94 15.75 -7.87
C GLN A 72 -3.15 15.02 -7.31
N GLY A 73 -3.87 15.62 -6.34
CA GLY A 73 -5.14 15.11 -5.84
C GLY A 73 -6.25 15.16 -6.89
N ILE A 74 -6.29 16.22 -7.70
CA ILE A 74 -7.28 16.41 -8.76
C ILE A 74 -6.99 15.48 -9.94
N TRP A 75 -5.78 15.53 -10.48
CA TRP A 75 -5.42 14.90 -11.76
C TRP A 75 -4.74 13.54 -11.62
N GLY A 76 -3.94 13.37 -10.56
CA GLY A 76 -3.06 12.20 -10.36
C GLY A 76 -3.67 11.08 -9.51
N TYR A 77 -4.69 11.37 -8.70
CA TYR A 77 -5.23 10.44 -7.71
C TYR A 77 -5.78 9.15 -8.34
N ARG A 78 -5.41 8.00 -7.75
CA ARG A 78 -5.88 6.66 -8.16
C ARG A 78 -6.28 5.85 -6.94
N GLU A 79 -7.58 5.59 -6.77
CA GLU A 79 -8.14 4.52 -5.90
C GLU A 79 -7.43 4.33 -4.54
N GLY A 80 -7.27 5.40 -3.75
CA GLY A 80 -6.66 5.33 -2.41
C GLY A 80 -5.13 5.40 -2.39
N ASN A 81 -4.46 5.46 -3.54
CA ASN A 81 -3.02 5.61 -3.68
C ASN A 81 -2.66 7.02 -4.20
N TYR A 82 -2.67 7.99 -3.29
CA TYR A 82 -2.32 9.38 -3.61
C TYR A 82 -0.80 9.58 -3.78
N TRP A 83 0.01 9.10 -2.82
CA TRP A 83 1.44 9.44 -2.78
C TRP A 83 2.24 8.85 -3.93
N ALA A 84 1.80 7.76 -4.57
CA ALA A 84 2.46 7.24 -5.75
C ALA A 84 2.46 8.25 -6.92
N ALA A 85 1.36 8.96 -7.16
CA ALA A 85 1.30 9.98 -8.21
C ALA A 85 2.29 11.12 -7.95
N VAL A 86 2.42 11.53 -6.69
CA VAL A 86 3.40 12.54 -6.27
C VAL A 86 4.83 12.02 -6.49
N ALA A 87 5.11 10.79 -6.04
CA ALA A 87 6.42 10.16 -6.18
C ALA A 87 6.87 10.04 -7.64
N GLU A 88 5.96 9.61 -8.52
CA GLU A 88 6.19 9.49 -9.96
C GLU A 88 6.51 10.85 -10.61
N ALA A 89 5.74 11.88 -10.25
CA ALA A 89 5.94 13.23 -10.79
C ALA A 89 7.28 13.84 -10.37
N THR A 90 7.68 13.64 -9.11
CA THR A 90 8.86 14.29 -8.49
C THR A 90 10.12 13.44 -8.50
N GLY A 91 10.03 12.14 -8.84
CA GLY A 91 11.14 11.20 -8.82
C GLY A 91 11.54 10.69 -7.43
N LEU A 92 10.65 10.79 -6.43
CA LEU A 92 10.91 10.37 -5.04
C LEU A 92 10.39 8.96 -4.74
N LEU A 93 10.85 7.96 -5.51
CA LEU A 93 10.32 6.59 -5.44
C LEU A 93 10.85 5.77 -4.25
N ASP A 94 12.07 6.04 -3.79
CA ASP A 94 12.80 5.12 -2.89
C ASP A 94 12.80 5.53 -1.40
N ASP A 95 12.35 6.75 -1.08
CA ASP A 95 12.29 7.27 0.30
C ASP A 95 10.82 7.53 0.64
N VAL A 96 10.30 7.07 1.78
CA VAL A 96 8.91 7.34 2.20
C VAL A 96 8.84 8.52 3.19
N SER A 97 9.98 8.93 3.76
CA SER A 97 10.06 9.97 4.79
C SER A 97 9.62 11.35 4.30
N TRP A 98 9.71 11.61 2.99
CA TRP A 98 9.25 12.87 2.41
C TRP A 98 7.73 13.02 2.48
N GLN A 99 6.96 11.93 2.45
CA GLN A 99 5.48 11.98 2.50
C GLN A 99 5.02 12.65 3.81
N LEU A 100 5.62 12.24 4.93
CA LEU A 100 5.37 12.85 6.24
C LEU A 100 5.72 14.34 6.22
N ARG A 101 6.90 14.69 5.71
CA ARG A 101 7.40 16.08 5.68
C ARG A 101 6.57 17.00 4.79
N TRP A 102 6.03 16.48 3.69
CA TRP A 102 5.18 17.21 2.73
C TRP A 102 3.76 17.33 3.26
N GLY A 103 3.24 16.27 3.89
CA GLY A 103 1.97 16.29 4.59
C GLY A 103 1.97 17.32 5.74
N GLU A 104 2.98 17.29 6.61
CA GLU A 104 3.14 18.27 7.69
C GLU A 104 3.26 19.69 7.16
N PHE A 105 4.06 19.87 6.10
CA PHE A 105 4.18 21.16 5.42
C PHE A 105 2.81 21.66 4.94
N PHE A 106 2.00 20.80 4.33
CA PHE A 106 0.70 21.19 3.81
C PHE A 106 -0.23 21.66 4.93
N LEU A 107 -0.30 20.93 6.04
CA LEU A 107 -1.09 21.35 7.20
C LEU A 107 -0.60 22.68 7.80
N ASP A 108 0.72 22.87 7.88
CA ASP A 108 1.32 24.14 8.29
C ASP A 108 1.00 25.28 7.33
N TYR A 109 1.02 25.02 6.03
CA TYR A 109 0.69 25.98 4.99
C TYR A 109 -0.77 26.45 5.14
N LEU A 110 -1.71 25.50 5.28
CA LEU A 110 -3.12 25.82 5.50
C LEU A 110 -3.32 26.70 6.74
N ARG A 111 -2.67 26.33 7.87
CA ARG A 111 -2.68 27.14 9.10
C ARG A 111 -2.18 28.57 8.86
N ARG A 112 -1.02 28.73 8.23
CA ARG A 112 -0.40 30.05 8.01
C ARG A 112 -1.20 30.93 7.07
N LYS A 113 -1.88 30.34 6.09
CA LYS A 113 -2.73 31.05 5.13
C LYS A 113 -4.17 31.25 5.61
N GLY A 114 -4.53 30.74 6.80
CA GLY A 114 -5.90 30.84 7.32
C GLY A 114 -6.92 30.05 6.50
N LEU A 115 -6.47 29.02 5.80
CA LEU A 115 -7.32 28.17 4.96
C LEU A 115 -7.99 27.08 5.80
N PRO A 116 -9.14 26.53 5.36
CA PRO A 116 -9.83 25.44 6.05
C PRO A 116 -8.91 24.22 6.30
N GLN A 117 -8.85 23.72 7.54
CA GLN A 117 -7.97 22.60 7.91
C GLN A 117 -8.66 21.24 7.91
N PHE A 118 -10.00 21.22 8.03
CA PHE A 118 -10.81 20.01 8.13
C PHE A 118 -10.33 19.08 9.24
N ASP A 119 -10.69 19.40 10.48
CA ASP A 119 -10.48 18.54 11.64
C ASP A 119 -11.45 17.36 11.57
N LEU A 120 -11.08 16.36 10.77
CA LEU A 120 -11.79 15.09 10.75
C LEU A 120 -11.22 14.22 11.86
N GLU A 121 -12.09 13.81 12.79
CA GLU A 121 -11.82 12.74 13.75
C GLU A 121 -11.65 11.41 13.00
N VAL A 122 -10.58 11.28 12.21
CA VAL A 122 -10.20 10.02 11.57
C VAL A 122 -9.28 9.31 12.55
N GLU A 123 -9.90 8.60 13.48
CA GLU A 123 -9.23 7.50 14.16
C GLU A 123 -8.73 6.52 13.10
N SER A 124 -7.44 6.18 13.16
CA SER A 124 -6.71 5.16 12.38
C SER A 124 -6.18 5.51 10.98
N GLU A 125 -4.86 5.30 10.85
CA GLU A 125 -3.97 5.26 9.67
C GLU A 125 -3.38 6.58 9.15
N GLY A 126 -2.09 6.79 9.45
CA GLY A 126 -1.35 8.04 9.22
C GLY A 126 -1.27 8.56 7.78
N SER A 127 -1.61 7.77 6.74
CA SER A 127 -1.70 8.29 5.37
C SER A 127 -2.93 9.21 5.19
N ARG A 128 -4.05 8.90 5.84
CA ARG A 128 -5.30 9.69 5.73
C ARG A 128 -5.17 11.06 6.37
N ARG A 129 -4.42 11.17 7.46
CA ARG A 129 -4.16 12.44 8.17
C ARG A 129 -3.70 13.56 7.23
N TYR A 130 -2.83 13.24 6.27
CA TYR A 130 -2.27 14.23 5.35
C TYR A 130 -2.99 14.25 4.01
N VAL A 131 -3.37 13.08 3.50
CA VAL A 131 -4.01 12.99 2.17
C VAL A 131 -5.40 13.60 2.19
N THR A 132 -6.19 13.39 3.25
CA THR A 132 -7.58 13.85 3.29
C THR A 132 -7.69 15.38 3.19
N PRO A 133 -6.94 16.19 3.95
CA PRO A 133 -6.96 17.65 3.77
C PRO A 133 -6.55 18.08 2.36
N ILE A 134 -5.54 17.43 1.76
CA ILE A 134 -5.12 17.74 0.38
C ILE A 134 -6.27 17.50 -0.61
N LEU A 135 -6.93 16.35 -0.51
CA LEU A 135 -8.04 16.00 -1.40
C LEU A 135 -9.25 16.92 -1.19
N LEU A 136 -9.58 17.28 0.06
CA LEU A 136 -10.69 18.20 0.34
C LEU A 136 -10.46 19.60 -0.23
N HIS A 137 -9.20 20.05 -0.30
CA HIS A 137 -8.84 21.28 -0.98
C HIS A 137 -8.92 21.17 -2.51
N GLY A 138 -8.80 19.97 -3.08
CA GLY A 138 -8.92 19.71 -4.52
C GLY A 138 -10.35 19.44 -5.00
N GLY A 139 -11.27 19.10 -4.09
CA GLY A 139 -12.61 18.67 -4.46
C GLY A 139 -12.64 17.22 -4.96
N ILE A 140 -13.47 16.95 -5.98
CA ILE A 140 -13.66 15.59 -6.51
C ILE A 140 -12.55 15.30 -7.53
N PRO A 141 -11.71 14.27 -7.33
CA PRO A 141 -10.70 13.90 -8.31
C PRO A 141 -11.29 13.59 -9.68
N GLN A 142 -10.57 13.92 -10.75
CA GLN A 142 -11.03 13.79 -12.13
C GLN A 142 -11.45 12.35 -12.46
N LYS A 143 -10.69 11.36 -11.98
CA LYS A 143 -11.00 9.93 -12.17
C LYS A 143 -12.29 9.49 -11.49
N CYS A 144 -12.70 10.19 -10.44
CA CYS A 144 -13.90 9.88 -9.67
C CYS A 144 -15.16 10.56 -10.22
N LEU A 145 -15.05 11.51 -11.16
CA LEU A 145 -16.21 12.28 -11.63
C LEU A 145 -17.29 11.40 -12.26
N SER A 146 -16.92 10.47 -13.13
CA SER A 146 -17.89 9.57 -13.79
C SER A 146 -18.70 8.78 -12.77
N GLU A 147 -18.02 8.22 -11.76
CA GLU A 147 -18.68 7.47 -10.69
C GLU A 147 -19.51 8.38 -9.78
N PHE A 148 -18.98 9.56 -9.45
CA PHE A 148 -19.69 10.56 -8.66
C PHE A 148 -21.03 10.94 -9.31
N PHE A 149 -21.03 11.29 -10.59
CA PHE A 149 -22.27 11.63 -11.28
C PHE A 149 -23.20 10.42 -11.42
N SER A 150 -22.69 9.28 -11.89
CA SER A 150 -23.53 8.11 -12.17
C SER A 150 -24.11 7.45 -10.93
N ARG A 151 -23.39 7.45 -9.80
CA ARG A 151 -23.81 6.75 -8.58
C ARG A 151 -24.37 7.65 -7.50
N ILE A 152 -23.85 8.87 -7.35
CA ILE A 152 -24.28 9.78 -6.29
C ILE A 152 -25.35 10.71 -6.85
N VAL A 153 -24.99 11.53 -7.84
CA VAL A 153 -25.90 12.57 -8.35
C VAL A 153 -27.15 11.98 -9.00
N THR A 154 -27.01 10.99 -9.89
CA THR A 154 -28.16 10.36 -10.55
C THR A 154 -29.06 9.61 -9.55
N SER A 155 -28.50 9.00 -8.50
CA SER A 155 -29.28 8.35 -7.45
C SER A 155 -30.10 9.38 -6.67
N MET A 156 -29.51 10.51 -6.30
CA MET A 156 -30.20 11.58 -5.59
C MET A 156 -31.34 12.17 -6.43
N ILE A 157 -31.07 12.50 -7.69
CA ILE A 157 -32.09 13.04 -8.61
C ILE A 157 -33.22 12.02 -8.84
N GLY A 158 -32.88 10.74 -9.02
CA GLY A 158 -33.87 9.68 -9.24
C GLY A 158 -34.78 9.41 -8.02
N GLU A 159 -34.30 9.76 -6.82
CA GLU A 159 -35.03 9.64 -5.56
C GLU A 159 -35.68 10.96 -5.11
N ASP A 160 -35.65 12.00 -5.96
CA ASP A 160 -36.14 13.36 -5.68
C ASP A 160 -35.48 14.01 -4.43
N VAL A 161 -34.25 13.59 -4.13
CA VAL A 161 -33.42 14.14 -3.05
C VAL A 161 -32.68 15.35 -3.59
N VAL A 162 -33.36 16.51 -3.61
CA VAL A 162 -32.83 17.76 -4.17
C VAL A 162 -32.64 18.88 -3.14
N GLU A 163 -33.35 18.81 -2.01
CA GLU A 163 -33.24 19.76 -0.92
C GLU A 163 -31.99 19.51 -0.07
N GLU A 164 -31.38 20.58 0.43
CA GLU A 164 -30.07 20.52 1.10
C GLU A 164 -30.05 19.55 2.29
N ASP A 165 -31.08 19.60 3.14
CA ASP A 165 -31.16 18.74 4.33
C ASP A 165 -31.36 17.26 3.94
N ASP A 166 -32.18 16.97 2.94
CA ASP A 166 -32.38 15.60 2.44
C ASP A 166 -31.09 15.04 1.81
N VAL A 167 -30.33 15.87 1.08
CA VAL A 167 -29.02 15.50 0.53
C VAL A 167 -28.04 15.17 1.66
N ARG A 168 -28.00 15.98 2.72
CA ARG A 168 -27.13 15.72 3.88
C ARG A 168 -27.49 14.42 4.57
N ASP A 169 -28.78 14.18 4.83
CA ASP A 169 -29.26 12.96 5.47
C ASP A 169 -28.98 11.72 4.63
N ARG A 170 -29.16 11.83 3.30
CA ARG A 170 -28.82 10.75 2.36
C ARG A 170 -27.33 10.44 2.37
N LEU A 171 -26.47 11.46 2.32
CA LEU A 171 -25.02 11.29 2.41
C LEU A 171 -24.58 10.69 3.75
N PHE A 172 -25.24 11.07 4.85
CA PHE A 172 -24.99 10.50 6.17
C PHE A 172 -25.33 9.00 6.19
N SER A 173 -26.52 8.62 5.70
CA SER A 173 -26.92 7.22 5.56
C SER A 173 -25.96 6.42 4.68
N PHE A 174 -25.52 6.97 3.54
CA PHE A 174 -24.53 6.31 2.68
C PHE A 174 -23.21 6.05 3.39
N ARG A 175 -22.71 7.02 4.17
CA ARG A 175 -21.48 6.84 4.95
C ARG A 175 -21.63 5.74 5.99
N GLU A 176 -22.76 5.67 6.67
CA GLU A 176 -23.04 4.62 7.66
C GLU A 176 -23.11 3.23 7.00
N GLN A 177 -23.77 3.12 5.85
CA GLN A 177 -23.88 1.88 5.10
C GLN A 177 -22.51 1.41 4.56
N GLU A 178 -21.71 2.32 4.00
CA GLU A 178 -20.36 1.98 3.54
C GLU A 178 -19.43 1.60 4.70
N ALA A 179 -19.57 2.21 5.88
CA ALA A 179 -18.85 1.79 7.09
C ALA A 179 -19.23 0.35 7.51
N LYS A 180 -20.54 0.04 7.55
CA LYS A 180 -21.04 -1.32 7.83
C LYS A 180 -20.51 -2.33 6.81
N LYS A 181 -20.58 -2.00 5.53
CA LYS A 181 -20.07 -2.84 4.43
C LYS A 181 -18.57 -3.11 4.57
N ARG A 182 -17.76 -2.10 4.90
CA ARG A 182 -16.31 -2.27 5.14
C ARG A 182 -16.03 -3.21 6.30
N ASN A 183 -16.78 -3.09 7.40
CA ASN A 183 -16.63 -3.97 8.56
C ASN A 183 -16.94 -5.42 8.20
N LEU A 184 -18.06 -5.66 7.51
CA LEU A 184 -18.43 -7.00 7.02
C LEU A 184 -17.36 -7.57 6.06
N GLN A 185 -16.83 -6.75 5.14
CA GLN A 185 -15.76 -7.18 4.24
C GLN A 185 -14.44 -7.49 4.96
N ALA A 186 -14.15 -6.82 6.08
CA ALA A 186 -12.98 -7.13 6.90
C ALA A 186 -13.18 -8.45 7.64
N GLU A 187 -14.38 -8.68 8.18
CA GLU A 187 -14.74 -9.93 8.86
C GLU A 187 -14.70 -11.13 7.90
N ILE A 188 -15.27 -11.00 6.70
CA ILE A 188 -15.21 -12.04 5.66
C ILE A 188 -13.76 -12.40 5.36
N ARG A 189 -12.89 -11.41 5.11
CA ARG A 189 -11.47 -11.67 4.83
C ARG A 189 -10.74 -12.35 5.99
N ALA A 190 -11.09 -12.00 7.23
CA ALA A 190 -10.51 -12.64 8.41
C ALA A 190 -10.97 -14.10 8.54
N LEU A 191 -12.24 -14.38 8.24
CA LEU A 191 -12.80 -15.73 8.24
C LEU A 191 -12.21 -16.59 7.12
N GLU A 192 -12.08 -16.07 5.90
CA GLU A 192 -11.42 -16.75 4.77
C GLU A 192 -9.99 -17.15 5.13
N LYS A 193 -9.21 -16.23 5.71
CA LYS A 193 -7.85 -16.53 6.18
C LYS A 193 -7.84 -17.63 7.25
N LYS A 194 -8.79 -17.60 8.19
CA LYS A 194 -8.90 -18.61 9.24
C LYS A 194 -9.29 -19.97 8.68
N GLU A 195 -10.15 -20.00 7.66
CA GLU A 195 -10.49 -21.23 6.93
C GLU A 195 -9.25 -21.81 6.25
N GLU A 196 -8.45 -21.00 5.55
CA GLU A 196 -7.20 -21.43 4.94
C GLU A 196 -6.22 -22.02 5.97
N GLU A 197 -6.06 -21.38 7.13
CA GLU A 197 -5.24 -21.86 8.24
C GLU A 197 -5.74 -23.21 8.79
N LEU A 198 -7.05 -23.36 8.98
CA LEU A 198 -7.65 -24.62 9.46
C LEU A 198 -7.48 -25.74 8.43
N LEU A 199 -7.64 -25.46 7.13
CA LEU A 199 -7.41 -26.42 6.05
C LEU A 199 -5.94 -26.85 5.96
N ALA A 200 -4.99 -25.94 6.24
CA ALA A 200 -3.57 -26.31 6.34
C ALA A 200 -3.31 -27.23 7.54
N ASN A 201 -3.92 -26.94 8.71
CA ASN A 201 -3.78 -27.76 9.90
C ASN A 201 -4.40 -29.16 9.74
N LEU A 202 -5.55 -29.28 9.08
CA LEU A 202 -6.17 -30.57 8.78
C LEU A 202 -5.25 -31.45 7.92
N ARG A 203 -4.64 -30.87 6.87
CA ARG A 203 -3.65 -31.59 6.04
C ARG A 203 -2.46 -32.10 6.86
N ASN A 204 -1.95 -31.29 7.79
CA ASN A 204 -0.87 -31.71 8.68
C ASN A 204 -1.30 -32.87 9.60
N LEU A 205 -2.53 -32.84 10.12
CA LEU A 205 -3.06 -33.93 10.95
C LEU A 205 -3.24 -35.23 10.16
N ASP A 206 -3.68 -35.15 8.90
CA ASP A 206 -3.77 -36.32 8.02
C ASP A 206 -2.38 -36.94 7.81
N SER A 207 -1.33 -36.14 7.58
CA SER A 207 0.04 -36.63 7.48
C SER A 207 0.53 -37.30 8.78
N VAL A 208 0.16 -36.76 9.95
CA VAL A 208 0.48 -37.39 11.25
C VAL A 208 -0.24 -38.74 11.39
N ARG A 209 -1.50 -38.84 10.95
CA ARG A 209 -2.23 -40.11 10.94
C ARG A 209 -1.54 -41.14 10.05
N GLU A 210 -1.16 -40.78 8.83
CA GLU A 210 -0.45 -41.66 7.90
C GLU A 210 0.88 -42.17 8.49
N LEU A 211 1.65 -41.29 9.14
CA LEU A 211 2.89 -41.68 9.81
C LEU A 211 2.63 -42.66 10.96
N LYS A 212 1.54 -42.48 11.71
CA LYS A 212 1.16 -43.39 12.79
C LYS A 212 0.77 -44.77 12.25
N GLU A 213 -0.10 -44.81 11.24
CA GLU A 213 -0.49 -46.06 10.57
C GLU A 213 0.74 -46.81 10.02
N ARG A 214 1.66 -46.09 9.37
CA ARG A 214 2.89 -46.67 8.86
C ARG A 214 3.82 -47.18 9.97
N THR A 215 3.85 -46.50 11.11
CA THR A 215 4.61 -46.95 12.28
C THR A 215 4.02 -48.23 12.86
N GLU A 216 2.69 -48.31 12.94
CA GLU A 216 1.98 -49.52 13.40
C GLU A 216 2.17 -50.69 12.43
N GLU A 217 2.11 -50.47 11.12
CA GLU A 217 2.42 -51.49 10.11
C GLU A 217 3.87 -51.99 10.20
N LEU A 218 4.84 -51.08 10.36
CA LEU A 218 6.24 -51.44 10.52
C LEU A 218 6.49 -52.19 11.83
N ALA A 219 5.85 -51.77 12.93
CA ALA A 219 5.91 -52.47 14.21
C ALA A 219 5.33 -53.89 14.09
N ALA A 220 4.18 -54.07 13.42
CA ALA A 220 3.59 -55.38 13.19
C ALA A 220 4.48 -56.30 12.33
N LYS A 221 5.21 -55.74 11.35
CA LYS A 221 6.24 -56.47 10.59
C LYS A 221 7.49 -56.77 11.42
N ALA A 222 7.82 -55.90 12.38
CA ALA A 222 8.95 -56.07 13.28
C ALA A 222 8.73 -57.15 14.35
N VAL A 223 7.49 -57.58 14.60
CA VAL A 223 7.16 -58.70 15.53
C VAL A 223 7.75 -60.05 15.07
N GLY A 224 8.34 -60.14 13.86
CA GLY A 224 9.15 -61.27 13.40
C GLY A 224 10.67 -61.03 13.36
N VAL A 225 11.16 -59.90 13.90
CA VAL A 225 12.59 -59.51 13.85
C VAL A 225 13.39 -60.08 15.04
N GLU A 226 12.74 -60.80 15.98
CA GLU A 226 13.45 -61.62 16.97
C GLU A 226 14.31 -62.73 16.31
N GLU A 227 14.07 -63.08 15.03
CA GLU A 227 14.94 -63.97 14.25
C GLU A 227 16.21 -63.29 13.71
N TRP A 228 16.40 -61.98 13.95
CA TRP A 228 17.50 -61.18 13.40
C TRP A 228 18.59 -60.87 14.44
N ASP A 229 18.47 -61.40 15.66
CA ASP A 229 19.47 -61.26 16.74
C ASP A 229 20.85 -61.84 16.37
N ASP A 230 20.92 -62.68 15.33
CA ASP A 230 22.17 -63.23 14.80
C ASP A 230 22.89 -62.31 13.79
N LEU A 231 22.31 -61.14 13.42
CA LEU A 231 22.95 -60.18 12.53
C LEU A 231 23.92 -59.27 13.31
N PRO A 232 25.17 -59.08 12.83
CA PRO A 232 26.14 -58.20 13.47
C PRO A 232 25.63 -56.75 13.52
N GLU A 233 25.77 -56.08 14.68
CA GLU A 233 25.33 -54.69 14.90
C GLU A 233 25.91 -53.70 13.87
N ASP A 234 27.10 -53.98 13.33
CA ASP A 234 27.70 -53.22 12.24
C ASP A 234 27.90 -54.09 10.99
N CYS A 235 26.82 -54.22 10.23
CA CYS A 235 26.82 -54.89 8.93
C CYS A 235 27.88 -54.33 7.97
N GLY A 236 28.25 -53.05 8.07
CA GLY A 236 29.20 -52.41 7.17
C GLY A 236 30.65 -52.85 7.40
N SER A 237 31.08 -52.94 8.65
CA SER A 237 32.40 -53.47 8.99
C SER A 237 32.45 -54.99 8.84
N PHE A 238 31.35 -55.71 9.10
CA PHE A 238 31.25 -57.14 8.84
C PHE A 238 31.42 -57.48 7.35
N LEU A 239 30.72 -56.74 6.46
CA LEU A 239 30.85 -56.91 5.00
C LEU A 239 32.28 -56.69 4.53
N LYS A 240 32.93 -55.60 4.96
CA LYS A 240 34.33 -55.32 4.60
C LYS A 240 35.30 -56.41 5.07
N THR A 241 35.02 -57.00 6.23
CA THR A 241 35.82 -58.09 6.78
C THR A 241 35.64 -59.37 5.95
N LYS A 242 34.40 -59.70 5.58
CA LYS A 242 34.10 -60.86 4.73
C LYS A 242 34.63 -60.69 3.31
N GLU A 243 34.59 -59.49 2.76
CA GLU A 243 35.22 -59.15 1.47
C GLU A 243 36.74 -59.34 1.54
N ALA A 244 37.39 -58.87 2.60
CA ALA A 244 38.83 -59.06 2.80
C ALA A 244 39.22 -60.54 2.99
N GLU A 245 38.38 -61.33 3.67
CA GLU A 245 38.56 -62.78 3.80
C GLU A 245 38.39 -63.50 2.45
N LEU A 246 37.37 -63.12 1.66
CA LEU A 246 37.16 -63.63 0.30
C LEU A 246 38.34 -63.30 -0.63
N GLU A 247 38.88 -62.08 -0.53
CA GLU A 247 40.06 -61.64 -1.28
C GLU A 247 41.29 -62.50 -0.93
N LYS A 248 41.46 -62.83 0.37
CA LYS A 248 42.53 -63.72 0.86
C LYS A 248 42.38 -65.15 0.34
N VAL A 249 41.18 -65.71 0.39
CA VAL A 249 40.89 -67.06 -0.13
C VAL A 249 41.10 -67.11 -1.64
N ARG A 250 40.69 -66.07 -2.37
CA ARG A 250 40.93 -65.97 -3.83
C ARG A 250 42.42 -65.95 -4.17
N ARG A 251 43.25 -65.28 -3.37
CA ARG A 251 44.71 -65.30 -3.56
C ARG A 251 45.33 -66.67 -3.28
N GLN A 252 44.82 -67.41 -2.30
CA GLN A 252 45.28 -68.77 -1.97
C GLN A 252 44.86 -69.84 -2.99
N ILE A 253 43.90 -69.55 -3.87
CA ILE A 253 43.47 -70.45 -4.95
C ILE A 253 44.27 -70.20 -6.25
N ILE A 254 45.04 -69.11 -6.32
CA ILE A 254 45.81 -68.69 -7.50
C ILE A 254 47.33 -68.99 -7.34
N ASP A 255 47.80 -69.34 -6.13
CA ASP A 255 49.14 -69.91 -5.85
C ASP A 255 49.06 -71.45 -5.74
#